data_AF-A0A1I8G3M7-F1
#
_entry.id   AF-A0A1I8G3M7-F1
#
_cell.length_a   1.000
_cell.length_b   1.000
_cell.length_c   1.000
_cell.angle_alpha   90.00
_cell.angle_beta   90.00
_cell.angle_gamma   90.00
#
_symmetry.space_group_name_H-M   'P 1'
#
loop_
_entity.id
_entity.type
_entity.pdbx_description
1 polymer ?
#
loop_
_entity_poly.entity_id
_entity_poly.type
_entity_poly.pdbx_seq_one_letter_code
_entity_poly.pdbx_strand_id
1 'polypeptide(L)'
;MAKLELIEKEKMSHRVCAFECRKKNALKKFKYFSLAFGDSCLCASELPHDSYRLSIEKDCSIRCPASHMESCGGESGAAYFSLSTITNSPNIDKFEQGVKVYPVIP
;
A
#
# COMPACT_ATOMS: atom_id res chain seq x y z
N MET A 1 5.50 -11.07 11.09
CA MET A 1 5.27 -10.22 9.90
C MET A 1 5.38 -11.11 8.67
N ALA A 2 4.45 -11.04 7.71
CA ALA A 2 4.46 -11.92 6.54
C ALA A 2 4.68 -11.08 5.27
N LYS A 3 5.85 -11.23 4.64
CA LYS A 3 6.13 -10.69 3.30
C LYS A 3 5.32 -11.50 2.29
N LEU A 4 4.59 -10.85 1.39
CA LEU A 4 3.90 -11.52 0.29
C LEU A 4 4.80 -11.50 -0.94
N GLU A 5 5.28 -12.66 -1.37
CA GLU A 5 5.93 -12.81 -2.68
C GLU A 5 4.84 -12.82 -3.75
N LEU A 6 4.73 -11.74 -4.53
CA LEU A 6 3.82 -11.66 -5.67
C LEU A 6 4.44 -12.40 -6.86
N ILE A 7 3.65 -13.26 -7.49
CA ILE A 7 3.97 -13.94 -8.74
C ILE A 7 4.03 -12.88 -9.86
N GLU A 8 4.96 -12.99 -10.82
CA GLU A 8 5.16 -12.05 -11.96
C GLU A 8 3.87 -11.62 -12.71
N LYS A 9 2.77 -12.36 -12.56
CA LYS A 9 1.46 -12.06 -13.14
C LYS A 9 0.71 -10.90 -12.47
N GLU A 10 1.03 -10.54 -11.22
CA GLU A 10 0.42 -9.41 -10.51
C GLU A 10 1.51 -8.43 -10.05
N LYS A 11 1.73 -7.38 -10.85
CA LYS A 11 2.65 -6.30 -10.49
C LYS A 11 2.12 -5.53 -9.27
N MET A 12 3.02 -5.09 -8.38
CA MET A 12 2.65 -4.39 -7.15
C MET A 12 1.97 -3.03 -7.43
N SER A 13 0.91 -2.74 -6.69
CA SER A 13 0.17 -1.47 -6.62
C SER A 13 -0.52 -1.34 -5.27
N HIS A 14 -1.07 -0.16 -4.97
CA HIS A 14 -1.89 0.04 -3.76
C HIS A 14 -3.06 -0.94 -3.71
N ARG A 15 -3.73 -1.12 -4.85
CA ARG A 15 -4.90 -2.00 -4.99
C ARG A 15 -4.55 -3.46 -4.71
N VAL A 16 -3.47 -3.97 -5.30
CA VAL A 16 -3.03 -5.36 -5.13
C VAL A 16 -2.69 -5.63 -3.67
N CYS A 17 -1.89 -4.77 -3.05
CA CYS A 17 -1.50 -4.94 -1.66
C CYS A 17 -2.71 -4.89 -0.71
N ALA A 18 -3.61 -3.92 -0.90
CA ALA A 18 -4.82 -3.82 -0.11
C ALA A 18 -5.75 -5.03 -0.26
N PHE A 19 -5.94 -5.52 -1.48
CA PHE A 19 -6.76 -6.70 -1.76
C PHE A 19 -6.22 -7.93 -1.02
N GLU A 20 -4.92 -8.17 -1.11
CA GLU A 20 -4.28 -9.30 -0.44
C GLU A 20 -4.31 -9.15 1.08
N CYS A 21 -4.12 -7.93 1.61
CA CYS A 21 -4.29 -7.69 3.03
C CYS A 21 -5.72 -7.94 3.50
N ARG A 22 -6.75 -7.53 2.75
CA ARG A 22 -8.16 -7.82 3.07
C ARG A 22 -8.46 -9.31 3.04
N LYS A 23 -7.97 -10.03 2.03
CA LYS A 23 -8.11 -11.49 1.90
C LYS A 23 -7.50 -12.22 3.09
N LYS A 24 -6.36 -11.75 3.59
CA LYS A 24 -5.71 -12.25 4.82
C LYS A 24 -6.35 -11.75 6.12
N ASN A 25 -7.24 -10.74 6.05
CA ASN A 25 -7.85 -10.09 7.21
C ASN A 25 -9.11 -10.78 7.72
N ALA A 26 -9.13 -12.12 7.75
CA ALA A 26 -10.30 -12.90 8.21
C ALA A 26 -10.75 -12.53 9.62
N LEU A 27 -9.80 -12.16 10.49
CA LEU A 27 -10.05 -11.74 11.88
C LEU A 27 -10.20 -10.23 12.06
N LYS A 28 -10.28 -9.43 10.97
CA LYS A 28 -10.38 -7.96 11.01
C LYS A 28 -9.31 -7.27 11.88
N LYS A 29 -8.11 -7.87 11.96
CA LYS A 29 -6.98 -7.36 12.74
C LYS A 29 -6.20 -6.27 12.03
N PHE A 30 -6.15 -6.33 10.70
CA PHE A 30 -5.43 -5.34 9.90
C PHE A 30 -6.32 -4.12 9.64
N LYS A 31 -5.76 -2.93 9.86
CA LYS A 31 -6.37 -1.64 9.56
C LYS A 31 -5.62 -0.89 8.46
N TYR A 32 -4.36 -1.23 8.27
CA TYR A 32 -3.45 -0.58 7.34
C TYR A 32 -2.71 -1.60 6.48
N PHE A 33 -2.13 -1.13 5.39
CA PHE A 33 -1.11 -1.84 4.64
C PHE A 33 0.07 -0.90 4.36
N SER A 34 1.26 -1.44 4.16
CA SER A 34 2.43 -0.68 3.77
C SER A 34 3.11 -1.24 2.52
N LEU A 35 3.73 -0.33 1.78
CA LEU A 35 4.50 -0.61 0.58
C LEU A 35 5.94 -0.13 0.76
N ALA A 36 6.91 -0.97 0.38
CA ALA A 36 8.34 -0.66 0.41
C ALA A 36 9.05 -1.31 -0.78
N PHE A 37 10.24 -0.82 -1.13
CA PHE A 37 11.10 -1.39 -2.18
C PHE A 37 10.45 -1.54 -3.57
N GLY A 38 9.27 -0.96 -3.81
CA GLY A 38 8.52 -1.10 -5.07
C GLY A 38 7.71 -2.39 -5.21
N ASP A 39 8.04 -3.44 -4.46
CA ASP A 39 7.45 -4.77 -4.59
C ASP A 39 7.02 -5.41 -3.26
N SER A 40 7.30 -4.76 -2.14
CA SER A 40 7.07 -5.33 -0.82
C SER A 40 5.77 -4.80 -0.24
N CYS A 41 4.88 -5.71 0.15
CA CYS A 41 3.57 -5.41 0.75
C CYS A 41 3.46 -6.04 2.13
N LEU A 42 2.96 -5.26 3.11
CA LEU A 42 2.81 -5.71 4.49
C LEU A 42 1.47 -5.23 5.07
N CYS A 43 0.78 -6.09 5.81
CA CYS A 43 -0.49 -5.75 6.48
C CYS A 43 -0.24 -5.43 7.94
N ALA A 44 -0.82 -4.32 8.43
CA ALA A 44 -0.59 -3.83 9.78
C ALA A 44 -1.90 -3.52 10.51
N SER A 45 -1.92 -3.77 11.82
CA SER A 45 -3.02 -3.39 12.71
C SER A 45 -2.90 -1.95 13.21
N GLU A 46 -1.67 -1.46 13.28
CA GLU A 46 -1.29 -0.18 13.88
C GLU A 46 -0.24 0.50 13.00
N LEU A 47 -0.15 1.82 13.10
CA LEU A 47 0.90 2.60 12.46
C LEU A 47 2.17 2.56 13.32
N PRO A 48 3.36 2.72 12.71
CA PRO A 48 4.59 2.94 13.46
C PRO A 48 4.49 4.19 14.33
N HIS A 49 5.30 4.25 15.39
CA HIS A 49 5.40 5.43 16.22
C HIS A 49 5.84 6.66 15.40
N ASP A 50 5.32 7.84 15.72
CA ASP A 50 5.58 9.07 14.95
C ASP A 50 7.07 9.45 14.89
N SER A 51 7.88 8.99 15.85
CA SER A 51 9.34 9.16 15.82
C SER A 51 10.02 8.52 14.61
N TYR A 52 9.34 7.61 13.90
CA TYR A 52 9.81 6.97 12.67
C TYR A 52 9.21 7.61 11.41
N ARG A 53 8.55 8.77 11.51
CA ARG A 53 8.06 9.48 10.32
C ARG A 53 9.23 9.89 9.43
N LEU A 54 9.09 9.54 8.15
CA LEU A 54 10.02 9.91 7.09
C LEU A 54 9.40 10.97 6.16
N SER A 55 10.23 11.59 5.34
CA SER A 55 9.76 12.54 4.33
C SER A 55 9.26 11.75 3.13
N ILE A 56 7.96 11.81 2.84
CA ILE A 56 7.34 11.03 1.75
C ILE A 56 8.03 11.26 0.40
N GLU A 57 8.34 12.51 0.08
CA GLU A 57 8.94 12.87 -1.22
C GLU A 57 10.37 12.31 -1.37
N LYS A 58 11.11 12.17 -0.27
CA LYS A 58 12.50 11.72 -0.28
C LYS A 58 12.61 10.20 -0.08
N ASP A 59 11.88 9.70 0.91
CA ASP A 59 12.02 8.35 1.44
C ASP A 59 10.97 7.36 0.90
N CYS A 60 9.99 7.84 0.12
CA CYS A 60 8.92 7.02 -0.47
C CYS A 60 8.67 7.38 -1.95
N SER A 61 9.73 7.41 -2.76
CA SER A 61 9.70 7.86 -4.16
C SER A 61 9.70 6.74 -5.21
N ILE A 62 9.76 5.47 -4.81
CA ILE A 62 9.72 4.34 -5.75
C ILE A 62 8.31 4.22 -6.32
N ARG A 63 8.23 4.18 -7.65
CA ARG A 63 6.95 4.01 -8.36
C ARG A 63 6.49 2.57 -8.33
N CYS A 64 5.18 2.35 -8.22
CA CYS A 64 4.61 1.02 -8.32
C CYS A 64 4.78 0.43 -9.73
N PRO A 65 5.22 -0.83 -9.88
CA PRO A 65 5.37 -1.49 -11.18
C PRO A 65 4.07 -1.63 -11.99
N ALA A 66 2.91 -1.68 -11.31
CA ALA A 66 1.60 -1.76 -11.98
C ALA A 66 0.89 -0.40 -12.09
N SER A 67 1.40 0.64 -11.43
CA SER A 67 0.78 1.97 -11.41
C SER A 67 1.87 3.02 -11.23
N HIS A 68 2.45 3.48 -12.34
CA HIS A 68 3.61 4.37 -12.31
C HIS A 68 3.33 5.76 -11.69
N MET A 69 2.06 6.11 -11.47
CA MET A 69 1.63 7.32 -10.78
C MET A 69 1.47 7.12 -9.26
N GLU A 70 1.50 5.88 -8.78
CA GLU A 70 1.48 5.52 -7.37
C GLU A 70 2.89 5.32 -6.84
N SER A 71 3.11 5.68 -5.57
CA SER A 71 4.32 5.33 -4.83
C SER A 71 4.15 3.98 -4.15
N CYS A 72 5.11 3.07 -4.36
CA CYS A 72 5.23 1.79 -3.66
C CYS A 72 6.35 1.84 -2.60
N GLY A 73 6.43 2.96 -1.87
CA GLY A 73 7.41 3.20 -0.82
C GLY A 73 8.76 3.66 -1.34
N GLY A 74 9.82 3.39 -0.60
CA GLY A 74 11.20 3.73 -0.96
C GLY A 74 12.18 2.67 -0.51
N GLU A 75 13.47 2.93 -0.74
CA GLU A 75 14.56 2.04 -0.28
C GLU A 75 14.75 2.13 1.24
N SER A 76 14.56 3.32 1.81
CA SER A 76 14.71 3.62 3.24
C SER A 76 13.38 3.69 4.01
N GLY A 77 12.24 3.73 3.30
CA GLY A 77 10.95 4.05 3.90
C GLY A 77 9.80 3.21 3.37
N ALA A 78 8.84 2.93 4.25
CA ALA A 78 7.59 2.28 3.90
C ALA A 78 6.44 3.29 3.94
N ALA A 79 5.66 3.35 2.87
CA ALA A 79 4.46 4.17 2.81
C ALA A 79 3.27 3.39 3.37
N TYR A 80 2.56 3.96 4.36
CA TYR A 80 1.40 3.33 5.01
C TYR A 80 0.09 3.92 4.49
N PHE A 81 -0.90 3.04 4.30
CA PHE A 81 -2.21 3.35 3.74
C PHE A 81 -3.32 2.64 4.52
N SER A 82 -4.50 3.24 4.60
CA SER A 82 -5.65 2.62 5.28
C SER A 82 -6.32 1.56 4.40
N LEU A 83 -6.72 0.45 5.01
CA LEU A 83 -7.58 -0.56 4.38
C LEU A 83 -9.04 -0.10 4.26
N SER A 84 -9.49 0.88 5.06
CA SER A 84 -10.89 1.35 5.08
C SER A 84 -11.23 2.26 3.89
N THR A 85 -10.27 3.00 3.35
CA THR A 85 -10.46 3.89 2.19
C THR A 85 -10.76 3.13 0.89
N ILE A 86 -10.59 1.80 0.91
CA ILE A 86 -10.78 0.89 -0.24
C ILE A 86 -12.14 0.15 -0.13
N THR A 87 -12.99 0.53 0.84
CA THR A 87 -14.31 -0.10 1.09
C THR A 87 -15.43 0.40 0.17
N ASN A 88 -15.22 1.47 -0.60
CA ASN A 88 -16.07 1.75 -1.75
C ASN A 88 -15.67 0.77 -2.86
N SER A 89 -16.54 -0.22 -3.08
CA SER A 89 -16.48 -1.24 -4.13
C SER A 89 -15.80 -0.74 -5.42
N PRO A 90 -14.98 -1.57 -6.08
CA PRO A 90 -14.25 -1.16 -7.28
C PRO A 90 -15.25 -0.86 -8.39
N ASN A 91 -15.54 0.43 -8.63
CA ASN A 91 -15.85 0.83 -9.99
C ASN A 91 -14.57 0.58 -10.78
N ILE A 92 -14.57 -0.51 -11.54
CA ILE A 92 -13.65 -0.72 -12.65
C ILE A 92 -14.07 0.30 -13.69
N ASP A 93 -13.75 1.57 -13.46
CA ASP A 93 -13.89 2.57 -14.50
C ASP A 93 -12.82 2.30 -15.55
N LYS A 94 -13.27 2.34 -16.80
CA LYS A 94 -12.54 1.94 -18.01
C LYS A 94 -11.35 2.87 -18.34
N PHE A 95 -10.92 3.67 -17.38
CA PHE A 95 -9.72 4.52 -17.38
C PHE A 95 -9.12 4.41 -15.97
N GLU A 96 -8.05 3.61 -15.85
CA GLU A 96 -7.39 3.28 -14.58
C GLU A 96 -6.74 4.51 -13.95
N GLN A 97 -7.52 5.33 -13.26
CA GLN A 97 -7.01 6.43 -12.44
C GLN A 97 -7.56 6.26 -11.03
N GLY A 98 -6.91 5.36 -10.27
CA GLY A 98 -7.13 5.23 -8.85
C GLY A 98 -6.78 6.53 -8.14
N VAL A 99 -7.70 6.96 -7.27
CA VAL A 99 -7.64 8.13 -6.39
C VAL A 99 -6.21 8.45 -5.96
N LYS A 100 -5.81 9.72 -6.05
CA LYS A 100 -4.56 10.23 -5.46
C LYS A 100 -4.60 9.97 -3.95
N VAL A 101 -4.12 8.80 -3.54
CA VAL A 101 -4.07 8.40 -2.13
C VAL A 101 -2.90 9.14 -1.52
N TYR A 102 -3.18 10.29 -0.90
CA TYR A 102 -2.24 10.87 0.03
C TYR A 102 -2.06 9.87 1.17
N PRO A 103 -0.82 9.55 1.59
CA PRO A 103 -0.61 8.71 2.75
C PRO A 103 -1.40 9.31 3.91
N VAL A 104 -2.25 8.49 4.51
CA VAL A 104 -3.02 8.87 5.69
C VAL A 104 -2.00 8.93 6.82
N ILE A 105 -1.40 10.11 7.00
CA ILE A 105 -0.77 10.47 8.26
C ILE A 105 -1.88 11.10 9.12
N PRO A 106 -1.95 10.85 10.44
CA PRO A 106 -2.75 11.69 11.33
C PRO A 106 -2.43 13.18 11.16
#